data_AF-A0A7W7Z7I7-F1
#
_entry.id   AF-A0A7W7Z7I7-F1
#
_cell.length_a   1.000
_cell.length_b   1.000
_cell.length_c   1.000
_cell.angle_alpha   90.00
_cell.angle_beta   90.00
_cell.angle_gamma   90.00
#
_symmetry.space_group_name_H-M   'P 1'
#
loop_
_entity.id
_entity.type
_entity.pdbx_description
1 polymer ?
#
loop_
_entity_poly.entity_id
_entity_poly.type
_entity_poly.pdbx_seq_one_letter_code
_entity_poly.pdbx_strand_id
1 'polypeptide(L)'
;MDKSVARLNIEHYQKLLKTDLDETKRQTILRLLAEEEATLAGLLKDAKSGAAKSNAAKSDGAAAPATDAPGSERSGADQPQSDAAKDPS
;
A
#
# COMPACT_ATOMS: atom_id res chain seq x y z
N MET A 1 -8.86 -1.21 9.17
CA MET A 1 -8.37 -2.10 10.25
C MET A 1 -8.11 -1.24 11.47
N ASP A 2 -8.51 -1.71 12.65
CA ASP A 2 -8.34 -0.95 13.90
C ASP A 2 -7.01 -1.29 14.58
N LYS A 3 -6.45 -0.32 15.32
CA LYS A 3 -5.18 -0.50 16.05
C LYS A 3 -5.22 -1.68 17.03
N SER A 4 -6.35 -1.87 17.71
CA SER A 4 -6.51 -2.97 18.68
C SER A 4 -6.47 -4.33 17.99
N VAL A 5 -7.06 -4.44 16.79
CA VAL A 5 -7.07 -5.69 16.03
C VAL A 5 -5.66 -6.00 15.51
N ALA A 6 -4.95 -5.02 14.95
CA ALA A 6 -3.57 -5.20 14.50
C ALA A 6 -2.64 -5.66 15.66
N ARG A 7 -2.81 -5.10 16.86
CA ARG A 7 -2.06 -5.55 18.06
C ARG A 7 -2.38 -6.99 18.45
N LEU A 8 -3.66 -7.36 18.47
CA LEU A 8 -4.08 -8.73 18.77
C LEU A 8 -3.52 -9.73 17.75
N ASN A 9 -3.51 -9.36 16.46
CA ASN A 9 -2.93 -10.19 15.40
C ASN A 9 -1.42 -10.37 15.58
N ILE A 10 -0.68 -9.29 15.88
CA ILE A 10 0.76 -9.35 16.18
C ILE A 10 1.03 -10.30 17.35
N GLU A 11 0.32 -10.14 18.47
CA GLU A 11 0.47 -11.02 19.63
C GLU A 11 0.13 -12.47 19.30
N HIS A 12 -0.89 -12.71 18.47
CA HIS A 12 -1.30 -14.04 18.04
C HIS A 12 -0.22 -14.69 17.16
N TYR A 13 0.30 -13.99 16.15
CA TYR A 13 1.34 -14.51 15.27
C TYR A 13 2.66 -14.75 16.01
N GLN A 14 3.04 -13.87 16.94
CA GLN A 14 4.20 -14.10 17.82
C GLN A 14 4.03 -15.34 18.70
N LYS A 15 2.80 -15.64 19.17
CA LYS A 15 2.52 -16.88 19.92
C LYS A 15 2.60 -18.10 19.01
N LEU A 16 2.06 -18.03 17.80
CA LEU A 16 2.15 -19.12 16.83
C LEU A 16 3.60 -19.46 16.49
N LEU A 17 4.47 -18.46 16.28
CA LEU A 17 5.90 -18.69 15.99
C LEU A 17 6.69 -19.40 17.10
N LYS A 18 6.16 -19.45 18.33
CA LYS A 18 6.78 -20.17 19.45
C LYS A 18 6.44 -21.66 19.46
N THR A 19 5.50 -22.09 18.63
CA THR A 19 5.15 -23.50 18.48
C THR A 19 5.98 -24.14 17.37
N ASP A 20 6.22 -25.45 17.46
CA ASP A 20 6.92 -26.18 16.40
C ASP A 20 6.05 -26.20 15.14
N LEU A 21 6.48 -25.43 14.15
CA LEU A 21 5.78 -25.22 12.89
C LEU A 21 6.69 -25.61 11.74
N ASP A 22 6.10 -26.27 10.75
CA ASP A 22 6.73 -26.47 9.45
C ASP A 22 7.26 -25.13 8.88
N GLU A 23 8.40 -25.18 8.19
CA GLU A 23 9.09 -23.98 7.70
C GLU A 23 8.19 -23.15 6.75
N THR A 24 7.34 -23.81 5.95
CA THR A 24 6.40 -23.12 5.06
C THR A 24 5.38 -22.30 5.84
N LYS A 25 4.86 -22.87 6.94
CA LYS A 25 3.91 -22.18 7.83
C LYS A 25 4.62 -21.05 8.56
N ARG A 26 5.85 -21.28 9.02
CA ARG A 26 6.67 -20.28 9.69
C ARG A 26 6.92 -19.06 8.79
N GLN A 27 7.31 -19.26 7.53
CA GLN A 27 7.49 -18.18 6.55
C GLN A 27 6.19 -17.42 6.29
N THR A 28 5.07 -18.14 6.19
CA THR A 28 3.75 -17.51 6.03
C THR A 28 3.40 -16.61 7.21
N ILE A 29 3.60 -17.09 8.44
CA ILE A 29 3.29 -16.34 9.66
C ILE A 29 4.23 -15.13 9.81
N LEU A 30 5.52 -15.26 9.46
CA LEU A 30 6.45 -14.13 9.47
C LEU A 30 6.02 -13.02 8.50
N ARG A 31 5.55 -13.39 7.30
CA ARG A 31 5.01 -12.42 6.35
C ARG A 31 3.78 -11.70 6.91
N LEU A 32 2.82 -12.45 7.45
CA LEU A 32 1.60 -11.88 8.04
C LEU A 32 1.93 -10.97 9.25
N LEU A 33 2.89 -11.36 10.08
CA LEU A 33 3.38 -10.55 11.18
C LEU A 33 3.92 -9.19 10.68
N ALA A 34 4.74 -9.19 9.62
CA ALA A 34 5.28 -7.96 9.05
C ALA A 34 4.19 -7.05 8.45
N GLU A 35 3.17 -7.64 7.80
CA GLU A 35 2.03 -6.90 7.25
C GLU A 35 1.21 -6.20 8.38
N GLU A 36 0.98 -6.88 9.50
CA GLU A 36 0.29 -6.30 10.66
C GLU A 36 1.11 -5.23 11.38
N GLU A 37 2.42 -5.44 11.54
CA GLU A 37 3.34 -4.44 12.10
C GLU A 37 3.36 -3.16 11.24
N ALA A 38 3.41 -3.31 9.91
CA ALA A 38 3.32 -2.18 8.98
C ALA A 38 1.97 -1.45 9.08
N THR A 39 0.87 -2.20 9.20
CA THR A 39 -0.47 -1.64 9.40
C THR A 39 -0.55 -0.83 10.69
N LEU A 40 -0.06 -1.37 11.81
CA LEU A 40 -0.03 -0.67 13.09
C LEU A 40 0.83 0.59 13.02
N ALA A 41 2.00 0.53 12.36
CA ALA A 41 2.87 1.67 12.15
C ALA A 41 2.19 2.79 11.34
N GLY A 42 1.44 2.44 10.29
CA GLY A 42 0.62 3.38 9.51
C GLY A 42 -0.42 4.09 10.39
N LEU A 43 -1.22 3.32 11.14
CA LEU A 43 -2.25 3.86 12.02
C LEU A 43 -1.68 4.76 13.13
N LEU A 44 -0.45 4.48 13.61
CA LEU A 44 0.24 5.32 14.58
C LEU A 44 0.70 6.66 13.96
N LYS A 45 1.21 6.63 12.72
CA LYS A 45 1.56 7.85 11.97
C LYS A 45 0.33 8.72 11.72
N ASP A 46 -0.79 8.12 11.34
CA ASP A 46 -2.03 8.84 11.06
C ASP A 46 -2.60 9.51 12.31
N ALA A 47 -2.56 8.83 13.46
CA ALA A 47 -2.97 9.44 14.72
C ALA A 47 -2.06 10.59 15.16
N LYS A 48 -0.76 10.52 14.85
CA LYS A 48 0.19 11.61 15.12
C LYS A 48 -0.02 12.80 14.16
N SER A 49 -0.37 12.54 12.91
CA SER A 49 -0.68 13.56 11.90
C SER A 49 -2.03 14.26 12.15
N GLY A 50 -3.04 13.51 12.63
CA GLY A 50 -4.34 14.07 13.01
C GLY A 50 -4.26 15.03 14.20
N ALA A 51 -3.38 14.77 15.18
CA ALA A 51 -3.17 15.63 16.34
C ALA A 51 -2.43 16.95 16.01
N ALA A 52 -1.64 16.99 14.93
CA ALA A 52 -0.91 18.20 14.52
C ALA A 52 -1.75 19.17 13.67
N LYS A 53 -2.84 18.70 13.04
CA LYS A 53 -3.67 19.50 12.13
C LYS A 53 -4.79 20.28 12.82
N SER A 54 -5.13 19.98 14.07
CA SER A 54 -6.18 20.69 14.82
C SER A 54 -5.76 22.08 15.34
N ASN A 55 -4.47 22.46 15.23
CA ASN A 55 -3.97 23.78 15.65
C ASN A 55 -3.56 24.72 14.51
N ALA A 56 -3.67 24.31 13.23
CA ALA A 56 -3.19 25.11 12.09
C ALA A 56 -4.30 25.79 11.27
N ALA A 57 -5.57 25.59 11.60
CA ALA A 57 -6.69 26.17 10.84
C ALA A 57 -7.09 27.57 11.37
N LYS A 58 -6.15 28.51 11.36
CA LYS A 58 -6.50 29.94 11.25
C LYS A 58 -5.34 30.76 10.69
N SER A 59 -5.23 30.77 9.37
CA SER A 59 -4.61 31.88 8.65
C SER A 59 -5.27 32.00 7.28
N ASP A 60 -6.18 32.96 7.20
CA ASP A 60 -6.55 33.67 5.98
C ASP A 60 -5.32 34.20 5.23
N GLY A 61 -5.42 34.28 3.90
CA GLY A 61 -4.44 34.93 3.01
C GLY A 61 -4.19 34.07 1.77
N ALA A 62 -4.96 34.20 0.69
CA ALA A 62 -4.88 35.23 -0.35
C ALA A 62 -3.70 35.08 -1.33
N ALA A 63 -4.04 35.11 -2.63
CA ALA A 63 -3.20 35.28 -3.82
C ALA A 63 -2.28 34.09 -4.20
N ALA A 64 -2.10 33.67 -5.45
CA ALA A 64 -2.51 34.12 -6.79
C ALA A 64 -2.17 33.00 -7.82
N PRO A 65 -2.63 33.10 -9.09
CA PRO A 65 -2.58 32.03 -10.09
C PRO A 65 -1.33 32.08 -10.99
N ALA A 66 -0.94 30.94 -11.56
CA ALA A 66 0.05 30.83 -12.64
C ALA A 66 -0.30 29.57 -13.49
N THR A 67 -0.92 29.74 -14.65
CA THR A 67 -0.34 29.90 -16.00
C THR A 67 0.09 28.59 -16.67
N ASP A 68 -0.61 28.33 -17.77
CA ASP A 68 -0.08 28.01 -19.10
C ASP A 68 0.50 26.62 -19.41
N ALA A 69 0.07 26.11 -20.57
CA ALA A 69 0.08 24.73 -21.04
C ALA A 69 1.36 24.40 -21.86
N PRO A 70 1.34 23.50 -22.87
CA PRO A 70 0.90 22.10 -22.97
C PRO A 70 2.10 21.19 -23.37
N GLY A 71 1.93 19.86 -23.37
CA GLY A 71 2.99 18.98 -23.89
C GLY A 71 2.61 17.54 -24.18
N SER A 72 2.71 17.20 -25.47
CA SER A 72 3.08 15.91 -26.05
C SER A 72 1.99 14.85 -26.22
N GLU A 73 1.36 14.97 -27.39
CA GLU A 73 0.90 13.91 -28.27
C GLU A 73 1.76 12.63 -28.17
N ARG A 74 1.13 11.47 -27.95
CA ARG A 74 1.72 10.18 -28.28
C ARG A 74 0.97 9.57 -29.44
N SER A 75 1.63 9.70 -30.59
CA SER A 75 1.32 9.08 -31.86
C SER A 75 1.41 7.55 -31.78
N GLY A 76 0.65 6.91 -32.67
CA GLY A 76 0.42 5.47 -32.72
C GLY A 76 1.61 4.59 -33.11
N ALA A 77 1.42 3.31 -32.81
CA ALA A 77 1.98 2.14 -33.46
C ALA A 77 1.04 1.01 -33.01
N ASP A 78 0.03 0.59 -33.77
CA ASP A 78 0.12 -0.18 -35.01
C ASP A 78 1.22 -1.24 -34.96
N GLN A 79 0.86 -2.43 -34.49
CA GLN A 79 1.53 -3.66 -34.87
C GLN A 79 0.49 -4.73 -35.24
N PRO A 80 0.69 -5.40 -36.40
CA PRO A 80 -0.26 -6.35 -36.96
C PRO A 80 -0.22 -7.70 -36.25
N GLN A 81 -1.40 -8.27 -35.98
CA GLN A 81 -1.56 -9.68 -35.65
C GLN A 81 -1.37 -10.50 -36.94
N SER A 82 -0.24 -11.18 -37.07
CA SER A 82 -0.07 -12.22 -38.08
C SER A 82 -0.69 -13.51 -37.56
N ASP A 83 -1.86 -13.84 -38.11
CA ASP A 83 -2.39 -15.19 -38.24
C ASP A 83 -1.35 -16.11 -38.91
N ALA A 84 -1.02 -17.22 -38.26
CA ALA A 84 -0.36 -18.35 -38.91
C ALA A 84 -0.88 -19.63 -38.28
N ALA A 85 -1.95 -20.12 -38.89
CA ALA A 85 -2.45 -21.48 -38.73
C ALA A 85 -1.34 -22.51 -38.91
N LYS A 86 -1.33 -23.52 -38.04
CA LYS A 86 -0.83 -24.84 -38.39
C LYS A 86 -1.52 -25.93 -37.56
N ASP A 87 -2.55 -26.47 -38.18
CA ASP A 87 -3.13 -27.80 -37.96
C ASP A 87 -2.80 -28.63 -39.24
N PRO A 88 -3.06 -29.93 -39.35
CA PRO A 88 -2.82 -31.09 -38.47
C PRO A 88 -1.79 -32.06 -39.10
N SER A 89 -1.30 -33.03 -38.33
CA SER A 89 -1.05 -34.40 -38.79
C SER A 89 -1.20 -35.39 -37.64
#